data_AF-A0AAI8MNH5-F1
#
_entry.id   AF-A0AAI8MNH5-F1
#
_cell.length_a   1.000
_cell.length_b   1.000
_cell.length_c   1.000
_cell.angle_alpha   90.00
_cell.angle_beta   90.00
_cell.angle_gamma   90.00
#
_symmetry.space_group_name_H-M   'P 1'
#
loop_
_entity.id
_entity.type
_entity.pdbx_description
1 polymer ?
#
loop_
_entity_poly.entity_id
_entity_poly.type
_entity_poly.pdbx_seq_one_letter_code
_entity_poly.pdbx_strand_id
1 'polypeptide(L)'
;MKDIVINNKSIQFEKQGEQIFCTSLDIANVFEKRHADVLELIYEKLTNEEIKDFTERNFPLSEYKDSTGRTLPCYKLTRDGFSFIAIYDKKDKDGNVIEERTQEDAKA
;
A
#
# COMPACT_ATOMS: atom_id res chain seq x y z
N MET A 1 -14.84 -9.92 -12.53
CA MET A 1 -14.37 -8.52 -12.38
C MET A 1 -13.40 -8.24 -13.51
N LYS A 2 -13.23 -6.97 -13.90
CA LYS A 2 -12.34 -6.60 -15.01
C LYS A 2 -10.97 -6.26 -14.42
N ASP A 3 -9.96 -6.98 -14.87
CA ASP A 3 -8.56 -6.71 -14.58
C ASP A 3 -8.22 -5.26 -14.96
N ILE A 4 -7.63 -4.53 -14.02
CA ILE A 4 -7.03 -3.23 -14.30
C ILE A 4 -5.52 -3.45 -14.43
N VAL A 5 -4.95 -2.99 -15.54
CA VAL A 5 -3.50 -3.10 -15.77
C VAL A 5 -2.85 -1.76 -15.41
N ILE A 6 -1.93 -1.80 -14.45
CA ILE A 6 -1.10 -0.66 -14.05
C ILE A 6 0.36 -1.10 -14.11
N ASN A 7 1.22 -0.36 -14.81
CA ASN A 7 2.64 -0.70 -14.99
C ASN A 7 2.87 -2.15 -15.47
N ASN A 8 2.07 -2.64 -16.42
CA ASN A 8 2.07 -4.02 -16.91
C ASN A 8 1.78 -5.11 -15.84
N LYS A 9 1.24 -4.73 -14.68
CA LYS A 9 0.76 -5.64 -13.64
C LYS A 9 -0.77 -5.67 -13.67
N SER A 10 -1.36 -6.87 -13.70
CA SER A 10 -2.81 -7.03 -13.52
C SER A 10 -3.15 -6.92 -12.04
N ILE A 11 -4.15 -6.11 -11.72
CA ILE A 11 -4.69 -5.93 -10.36
C ILE A 11 -6.16 -6.31 -10.34
N GLN A 12 -6.53 -7.09 -9.32
CA GLN A 12 -7.91 -7.42 -9.01
C GLN A 12 -8.34 -6.63 -7.78
N PHE A 13 -9.00 -5.49 -8.01
CA PHE A 13 -9.60 -4.77 -6.91
C PHE A 13 -10.79 -5.55 -6.34
N GLU A 14 -10.86 -5.65 -5.02
CA GLU A 14 -11.97 -6.27 -4.33
C GLU A 14 -13.10 -5.24 -4.15
N LYS A 15 -14.32 -5.61 -4.51
CA LYS A 15 -15.52 -4.80 -4.24
C LYS A 15 -16.29 -5.39 -3.07
N GLN A 16 -16.53 -4.58 -2.04
CA GLN A 16 -17.41 -4.91 -0.92
C GLN A 16 -18.43 -3.79 -0.73
N GLY A 17 -19.68 -4.05 -1.09
CA GLY A 17 -20.71 -3.01 -1.16
C GLY A 17 -20.32 -1.90 -2.15
N GLU A 18 -20.34 -0.65 -1.69
CA GLU A 18 -19.93 0.53 -2.47
C GLU A 18 -18.43 0.84 -2.35
N GLN A 19 -17.68 0.10 -1.52
CA GLN A 19 -16.24 0.27 -1.38
C GLN A 19 -15.45 -0.65 -2.32
N ILE A 20 -14.33 -0.11 -2.78
CA ILE A 20 -13.32 -0.79 -3.59
C ILE A 20 -12.03 -0.80 -2.78
N PHE A 21 -11.39 -1.96 -2.73
CA PHE A 21 -10.16 -2.20 -1.99
C PHE A 21 -9.06 -2.70 -2.93
N CYS A 22 -7.84 -2.24 -2.70
CA CYS A 22 -6.64 -2.99 -3.07
C CYS A 22 -6.04 -3.64 -1.82
N THR A 23 -5.06 -4.50 -2.02
CA THR A 23 -4.30 -5.13 -0.94
C THR A 23 -2.90 -4.54 -0.86
N SER A 24 -2.23 -4.71 0.29
CA SER A 24 -0.81 -4.37 0.43
C SER A 24 0.09 -5.18 -0.53
N LEU A 25 -0.38 -6.32 -1.05
CA LEU A 25 0.28 -7.07 -2.12
C LEU A 25 0.17 -6.37 -3.47
N ASP A 26 -0.99 -5.81 -3.79
CA ASP A 26 -1.18 -5.07 -5.05
C ASP A 26 -0.24 -3.86 -5.10
N ILE A 27 -0.12 -3.14 -3.98
CA ILE A 27 0.83 -2.03 -3.83
C ILE A 27 2.26 -2.53 -4.06
N ALA A 28 2.67 -3.57 -3.34
CA ALA A 28 4.01 -4.15 -3.51
C ALA A 28 4.30 -4.55 -4.96
N ASN A 29 3.33 -5.17 -5.64
CA ASN A 29 3.47 -5.61 -7.03
C ASN A 29 3.58 -4.45 -8.03
N VAL A 30 2.75 -3.42 -7.89
CA VAL A 30 2.70 -2.26 -8.82
C VAL A 30 3.92 -1.37 -8.69
N PHE A 31 4.37 -1.14 -7.45
CA PHE A 31 5.53 -0.29 -7.16
C PHE A 31 6.84 -1.10 -7.12
N GLU A 32 6.78 -2.39 -7.42
CA GLU A 32 7.92 -3.32 -7.47
C GLU A 32 8.71 -3.38 -6.15
N LYS A 33 8.00 -3.28 -5.02
CA LYS A 33 8.56 -3.28 -3.67
C LYS A 33 8.43 -4.63 -2.99
N ARG A 34 9.25 -4.85 -1.96
CA ARG A 34 9.03 -5.98 -1.05
C ARG A 34 7.74 -5.74 -0.28
N HIS A 35 6.91 -6.78 -0.19
CA HIS A 35 5.68 -6.73 0.61
C HIS A 35 5.97 -6.39 2.09
N ALA A 36 7.11 -6.86 2.62
CA ALA A 36 7.56 -6.54 3.96
C ALA A 36 7.71 -5.02 4.21
N ASP A 37 8.25 -4.28 3.24
CA ASP A 37 8.47 -2.84 3.39
C ASP A 37 7.14 -2.07 3.36
N VAL A 38 6.17 -2.54 2.56
CA VAL A 38 4.80 -2.00 2.54
C VAL A 38 4.09 -2.27 3.87
N LEU A 39 4.26 -3.47 4.44
CA LEU A 39 3.70 -3.82 5.75
C LEU A 39 4.32 -3.00 6.87
N GLU A 40 5.64 -2.78 6.84
CA GLU A 40 6.34 -1.90 7.79
C GLU A 40 5.76 -0.49 7.75
N LEU A 41 5.62 0.10 6.55
CA LEU A 41 5.03 1.42 6.38
C LEU A 41 3.61 1.48 6.94
N ILE A 42 2.75 0.51 6.62
CA ILE A 42 1.37 0.46 7.15
C ILE A 42 1.38 0.34 8.69
N TYR A 43 2.25 -0.51 9.24
CA TYR A 43 2.40 -0.69 10.68
C TYR A 43 2.81 0.60 11.38
N GLU A 44 3.79 1.33 10.86
CA GLU A 44 4.16 2.65 11.38
C GLU A 44 2.96 3.59 11.46
N LYS A 45 2.09 3.60 10.44
CA LYS A 45 0.88 4.44 10.44
C LYS A 45 -0.16 3.96 11.45
N LEU A 46 -0.36 2.66 11.58
CA LEU A 46 -1.27 2.07 12.57
C LEU A 46 -0.84 2.37 14.01
N THR A 47 0.47 2.50 14.27
CA THR A 47 1.00 2.83 15.61
C THR A 47 0.97 4.32 15.94
N ASN A 48 0.58 5.19 15.00
CA ASN A 48 0.44 6.62 15.23
C ASN A 48 -0.96 6.94 15.77
N GLU A 49 -1.05 7.22 17.07
CA GLU A 49 -2.31 7.52 17.77
C GLU A 49 -3.04 8.77 17.22
N GLU A 50 -2.32 9.73 16.60
CA GLU A 50 -2.95 10.94 16.04
C GLU A 50 -3.84 10.64 14.82
N ILE A 51 -3.57 9.53 14.12
CA ILE A 51 -4.29 9.14 12.90
C ILE A 51 -5.03 7.81 13.06
N LYS A 52 -5.19 7.32 14.30
CA LYS A 52 -5.78 6.01 14.59
C LYS A 52 -7.15 5.81 13.94
N ASP A 53 -8.07 6.75 14.13
CA ASP A 53 -9.43 6.70 13.56
C ASP A 53 -9.41 6.60 12.02
N PHE A 54 -8.43 7.24 11.37
CA PHE A 54 -8.24 7.13 9.93
C PHE A 54 -7.76 5.73 9.56
N THR A 55 -6.72 5.24 10.23
CA THR A 55 -6.10 3.95 9.90
C THR A 55 -7.03 2.77 10.17
N GLU A 56 -7.81 2.78 11.26
CA GLU A 56 -8.78 1.73 11.58
C GLU A 56 -9.85 1.55 10.49
N ARG A 57 -10.26 2.64 9.85
CA ARG A 57 -11.28 2.63 8.79
C ARG A 57 -10.70 2.32 7.41
N ASN A 58 -9.43 2.64 7.19
CA ASN A 58 -8.83 2.60 5.86
C ASN A 58 -7.87 1.42 5.64
N PHE A 59 -7.41 0.76 6.72
CA PHE A 59 -6.49 -0.39 6.67
C PHE A 59 -7.08 -1.63 7.39
N PRO A 60 -8.23 -2.18 6.95
CA PRO A 60 -8.73 -3.43 7.51
C PRO A 60 -7.74 -4.58 7.32
N LEU A 61 -7.46 -5.32 8.40
CA LEU A 61 -6.64 -6.52 8.39
C LEU A 61 -7.29 -7.60 7.52
N SER A 62 -6.46 -8.31 6.74
CA SER A 62 -6.88 -9.41 5.90
C SER A 62 -5.77 -10.46 5.76
N GLU A 63 -5.99 -11.43 4.89
CA GLU A 63 -5.08 -12.53 4.67
C GLU A 63 -5.07 -12.95 3.20
N TYR A 64 -3.98 -13.60 2.79
CA TYR A 64 -3.85 -14.20 1.47
C TYR A 64 -3.18 -15.57 1.57
N LYS A 65 -3.37 -16.40 0.55
CA LYS A 65 -2.65 -17.67 0.39
C LYS A 65 -1.45 -17.45 -0.53
N ASP A 66 -0.27 -17.78 -0.05
CA ASP A 66 0.94 -17.76 -0.87
C ASP A 66 1.02 -18.98 -1.80
N SER A 67 2.05 -19.01 -2.65
CA SER A 67 2.26 -20.10 -3.61
C SER A 67 2.51 -21.47 -2.98
N THR A 68 2.87 -21.51 -1.68
CA THR A 68 3.07 -22.73 -0.90
C THR A 68 1.79 -23.16 -0.16
N GLY A 69 0.71 -22.36 -0.26
CA GLY A 69 -0.57 -22.60 0.40
C GLY A 69 -0.66 -22.05 1.82
N ARG A 70 0.37 -21.36 2.32
CA ARG A 70 0.35 -20.74 3.66
C ARG A 70 -0.56 -19.52 3.64
N THR A 71 -1.37 -19.38 4.69
CA THR A 71 -2.14 -18.17 4.93
C THR A 71 -1.24 -17.15 5.63
N LEU A 72 -1.06 -15.97 5.02
CA LEU A 72 -0.21 -14.89 5.51
C LEU A 72 -1.03 -13.59 5.64
N PRO A 73 -0.70 -12.72 6.62
CA PRO A 73 -1.42 -11.47 6.80
C PRO A 73 -1.15 -10.48 5.67
N CYS A 74 -2.16 -9.70 5.34
CA CYS A 74 -2.05 -8.50 4.53
C CYS A 74 -3.05 -7.45 5.04
N TYR A 75 -3.04 -6.26 4.44
CA TYR A 75 -4.07 -5.27 4.69
C TYR A 75 -4.82 -5.02 3.39
N LYS A 76 -6.15 -4.86 3.51
CA LYS A 76 -6.93 -4.20 2.47
C LYS A 76 -6.86 -2.70 2.71
N LEU A 77 -6.83 -1.93 1.63
CA LEU A 77 -6.78 -0.49 1.67
C LEU A 77 -7.96 0.05 0.87
N THR A 78 -8.70 0.96 1.50
CA THR A 78 -9.68 1.79 0.77
C THR A 78 -8.93 2.69 -0.22
N ARG A 79 -9.69 3.42 -1.04
CA ARG A 79 -9.12 4.48 -1.90
C ARG A 79 -8.34 5.54 -1.13
N ASP A 80 -8.87 5.98 0.01
CA ASP A 80 -8.23 7.02 0.83
C ASP A 80 -6.99 6.46 1.54
N GLY A 81 -7.07 5.22 2.04
CA GLY A 81 -5.92 4.51 2.59
C GLY A 81 -4.81 4.31 1.57
N PHE A 82 -5.14 3.89 0.35
CA PHE A 82 -4.18 3.78 -0.75
C PHE A 82 -3.52 5.13 -1.05
N SER A 83 -4.32 6.20 -1.18
CA SER A 83 -3.80 7.54 -1.49
C SER A 83 -2.85 8.04 -0.40
N PHE A 84 -3.20 7.78 0.86
CA PHE A 84 -2.35 8.08 2.00
C PHE A 84 -1.00 7.35 1.90
N ILE A 85 -1.00 6.03 1.70
CA ILE A 85 0.24 5.27 1.56
C ILE A 85 1.06 5.75 0.36
N ALA A 86 0.44 5.98 -0.80
CA ALA A 86 1.14 6.44 -2.00
C ALA A 86 1.86 7.80 -1.80
N ILE A 87 1.33 8.67 -0.94
CA ILE A 87 1.96 9.97 -0.61
C ILE A 87 3.09 9.80 0.40
N TYR A 88 2.94 8.92 1.39
CA TYR A 88 3.91 8.74 2.49
C TYR A 88 4.96 7.65 2.24
N ASP A 89 4.87 6.95 1.12
CA ASP A 89 5.81 5.91 0.73
C ASP A 89 7.12 6.53 0.23
N LYS A 90 8.07 6.70 1.16
CA LYS A 90 9.36 7.36 0.92
C LYS A 90 10.47 6.41 0.49
N LYS A 91 10.24 5.10 0.33
CA LYS A 91 11.28 4.17 -0.12
C LYS A 91 11.16 3.94 -1.61
N ASP A 92 12.24 3.67 -2.34
CA ASP A 92 12.15 3.15 -3.71
C ASP A 92 12.00 1.60 -3.70
N LYS A 93 12.04 0.98 -4.87
CA LYS A 93 11.93 -0.49 -5.02
C LYS A 93 13.11 -1.25 -4.39
N ASP A 94 14.25 -0.59 -4.24
CA ASP A 94 15.47 -1.13 -3.68
C ASP A 94 15.57 -0.86 -2.16
N GLY A 95 14.57 -0.16 -1.60
CA GLY A 95 14.47 0.20 -0.19
C GLY A 95 15.22 1.49 0.18
N ASN A 96 15.76 2.21 -0.80
CA ASN A 96 16.44 3.48 -0.54
C ASN A 96 15.42 4.57 -0.23
N VAL A 97 15.73 5.44 0.72
CA VAL A 97 14.89 6.60 0.99
C VAL A 97 14.98 7.57 -0.19
N ILE A 98 13.83 7.87 -0.79
CA ILE A 98 13.63 8.92 -1.77
C ILE A 98 13.66 10.24 -0.98
N GLU A 99 14.76 10.97 -1.09
CA GLU A 99 14.85 12.31 -0.52
C GLU A 99 13.79 13.21 -1.19
N GLU A 100 12.96 13.87 -0.37
CA GLU A 100 12.09 14.93 -0.87
C GLU A 100 13.00 16.04 -1.42
N ARG A 101 13.04 16.20 -2.75
CA ARG A 101 13.66 17.39 -3.34
C ARG A 101 12.94 18.59 -2.77
N THR A 102 13.65 19.40 -2.00
CA THR A 102 13.09 20.65 -1.52
C THR A 102 12.89 21.57 -2.72
N GLN A 103 11.98 22.55 -2.62
CA GLN A 103 11.77 23.54 -3.69
C GLN A 103 13.05 24.37 -3.98
N GLU A 104 14.07 24.30 -3.13
CA GLU A 104 15.39 24.89 -3.37
C GLU A 104 16.24 24.04 -4.35
N ASP A 105 16.17 22.71 -4.25
CA ASP A 105 16.94 21.79 -5.10
C ASP A 105 16.46 21.74 -6.56
N ALA A 106 15.20 22.15 -6.81
CA ALA A 106 14.61 22.20 -8.14
C ALA A 106 14.96 23.49 -8.93
N LYS A 107 15.67 24.44 -8.31
CA LYS A 107 16.06 25.72 -8.91
C LYS A 107 17.55 25.79 -9.32
N ALA A 108 18.30 24.71 -9.13
CA ALA A 108 19.71 24.59 -9.54
C ALA A 108 19.87 24.00 -10.94
#